data_AF-A0A2H3D4B3-F1
#
_entry.id   AF-A0A2H3D4B3-F1
#
_cell.length_a   1.000
_cell.length_b   1.000
_cell.length_c   1.000
_cell.angle_alpha   90.00
_cell.angle_beta   90.00
_cell.angle_gamma   90.00
#
_symmetry.space_group_name_H-M   'P 1'
#
loop_
_entity.id
_entity.type
_entity.pdbx_description
1 polymer ?
#
loop_
_entity_poly.entity_id
_entity_poly.type
_entity_poly.pdbx_seq_one_letter_code
_entity_poly.pdbx_strand_id
1 'polypeptide(L)' 'LSTSDAAVKQILLAMNERQTFIIEDLDDNHLLIKQEMEYYVRKELEAEASR' A
#
# COMPACT_ATOMS: atom_id res chain seq x y z
N LEU A 1 -9.60 -16.53 -4.51
CA LEU A 1 -8.72 -15.35 -4.40
C LEU A 1 -9.51 -14.16 -4.90
N SER A 2 -9.92 -13.27 -3.99
CA SER A 2 -10.68 -12.07 -4.37
C SER A 2 -9.73 -11.10 -5.05
N THR A 3 -10.12 -10.59 -6.22
CA THR A 3 -9.38 -9.57 -6.99
C THR A 3 -9.11 -8.28 -6.21
N SER A 4 -9.76 -8.10 -5.06
CA SER A 4 -9.63 -6.93 -4.18
C SER A 4 -8.26 -6.83 -3.49
N ASP A 5 -7.69 -7.94 -3.01
CA ASP A 5 -6.43 -7.87 -2.24
C ASP A 5 -5.23 -7.57 -3.15
N ALA A 6 -5.22 -8.14 -4.36
CA ALA A 6 -4.20 -7.85 -5.37
C ALA A 6 -4.26 -6.38 -5.84
N ALA A 7 -5.46 -5.80 -5.97
CA ALA A 7 -5.64 -4.40 -6.37
C ALA A 7 -5.08 -3.44 -5.31
N VAL A 8 -5.30 -3.72 -4.02
CA VAL A 8 -4.74 -2.92 -2.93
C VAL A 8 -3.22 -2.92 -2.96
N LYS A 9 -2.58 -4.08 -3.18
CA LYS A 9 -1.11 -4.16 -3.30
C LYS A 9 -0.58 -3.32 -4.47
N GLN A 10 -1.25 -3.33 -5.63
CA GLN A 10 -0.84 -2.50 -6.77
C GLN A 10 -0.94 -0.99 -6.46
N ILE A 11 -1.98 -0.57 -5.75
CA ILE A 11 -2.14 0.83 -5.31
C ILE A 11 -0.99 1.22 -4.36
N LEU A 12 -0.67 0.36 -3.38
CA LEU A 12 0.43 0.60 -2.43
C LEU A 12 1.79 0.70 -3.15
N LEU A 13 2.05 -0.13 -4.15
CA LEU A 13 3.27 -0.06 -4.96
C LEU A 13 3.35 1.26 -5.74
N ALA A 14 2.26 1.67 -6.39
CA ALA A 14 2.20 2.95 -7.11
C ALA A 14 2.35 4.18 -6.19
N MET A 15 1.79 4.11 -4.97
CA MET A 15 2.00 5.14 -3.95
C MET A 15 3.47 5.19 -3.51
N ASN A 16 4.11 4.04 -3.36
CA ASN A 16 5.51 3.93 -2.93
C ASN A 16 6.50 4.52 -3.95
N GLU A 17 6.16 4.51 -5.25
CA GLU A 17 6.93 5.19 -6.29
C GLU A 17 6.97 6.71 -6.10
N ARG A 18 5.89 7.30 -5.55
CA ARG A 18 5.78 8.75 -5.30
C ARG A 18 6.42 9.15 -3.98
N GLN A 19 6.26 8.30 -2.95
CA GLN A 19 6.80 8.52 -1.63
C GLN A 19 7.26 7.18 -1.04
N THR A 20 8.57 7.02 -0.82
CA THR A 20 9.14 5.73 -0.40
C THR A 20 8.79 5.39 1.05
N PHE A 21 7.91 4.41 1.24
CA PHE A 21 7.49 3.88 2.54
C PHE A 21 7.61 2.36 2.67
N ILE A 22 7.71 1.61 1.58
CA ILE A 22 7.92 0.15 1.61
C ILE A 22 9.38 -0.13 1.94
N ILE A 23 9.60 -0.96 2.95
CA ILE A 23 10.92 -1.48 3.35
C ILE A 23 11.19 -2.78 2.58
N GLU A 24 10.21 -3.68 2.54
CA GLU A 24 10.35 -5.00 1.92
C GLU A 24 9.00 -5.53 1.41
N ASP A 25 9.02 -6.26 0.30
CA ASP A 25 7.88 -7.03 -0.22
C ASP A 25 8.04 -8.50 0.23
N LEU A 26 7.13 -8.98 1.07
CA LEU A 26 7.26 -10.28 1.75
C LEU A 26 6.59 -11.40 0.97
N ASP A 27 5.37 -11.15 0.47
CA ASP A 27 4.62 -12.06 -0.38
C ASP A 27 3.47 -11.31 -1.09
N ASP A 28 2.64 -12.04 -1.85
CA ASP A 28 1.53 -11.50 -2.64
C ASP A 28 0.53 -10.61 -1.85
N ASN A 29 0.43 -10.76 -0.53
CA ASN A 29 -0.51 -10.03 0.31
C ASN A 29 0.15 -9.23 1.45
N HIS A 30 1.45 -9.39 1.69
CA HIS A 30 2.15 -8.74 2.80
C HIS A 30 3.27 -7.82 2.32
N LEU A 31 3.25 -6.58 2.82
CA LEU A 31 4.30 -5.59 2.64
C LEU A 31 4.80 -5.14 4.01
N LEU A 32 6.11 -5.02 4.16
CA LEU A 32 6.72 -4.36 5.31
C LEU A 32 6.90 -2.87 4.99
N ILE A 33 6.33 -2.00 5.82
CA ILE A 33 6.38 -0.55 5.62
C ILE A 33 7.01 0.17 6.82
N LYS A 34 7.50 1.39 6.60
CA LYS A 34 8.00 2.29 7.64
C LYS A 34 6.88 2.63 8.62
N GLN A 35 7.16 2.52 9.92
CA GLN A 35 6.15 2.70 10.97
C GLN A 35 5.60 4.14 10.97
N GLU A 36 6.45 5.14 10.78
CA GLU A 36 6.07 6.55 10.72
C GLU A 36 5.18 6.90 9.52
N MET A 37 5.17 6.03 8.50
CA MET A 37 4.38 6.21 7.28
C MET A 37 2.99 5.59 7.37
N GLU A 38 2.70 4.78 8.40
CA GLU A 38 1.44 4.03 8.52
C GLU A 38 0.20 4.94 8.42
N TYR A 39 0.20 6.06 9.14
CA TYR A 39 -0.92 7.01 9.13
C TYR A 39 -1.14 7.63 7.74
N TYR A 40 -0.05 8.02 7.07
CA TYR A 40 -0.10 8.58 5.73
C TYR A 40 -0.62 7.57 4.72
N VAL A 41 -0.04 6.37 4.70
CA VAL A 41 -0.43 5.29 3.78
C VAL A 41 -1.90 4.95 3.97
N ARG A 42 -2.38 4.87 5.21
CA ARG A 42 -3.80 4.61 5.49
C ARG A 42 -4.71 5.69 4.91
N LYS A 43 -4.37 6.98 5.09
CA LYS A 43 -5.18 8.10 4.62
C LYS A 43 -5.25 8.18 3.10
N GLU A 44 -4.11 7.99 2.43
CA GLU A 44 -4.05 7.99 0.98
C GLU A 44 -4.77 6.77 0.38
N LEU A 45 -4.64 5.60 1.02
CA LEU A 45 -5.35 4.39 0.59
C LEU A 45 -6.87 4.53 0.73
N GLU A 46 -7.36 5.10 1.84
CA GLU A 46 -8.77 5.45 2.04
C GLU A 46 -9.27 6.40 0.95
N ALA A 47 -8.47 7.40 0.58
CA ALA A 47 -8.81 8.38 -0.45
C ALA A 47 -8.87 7.75 -1.86
N GLU A 48 -7.92 6.87 -2.18
CA GLU A 48 -7.87 6.19 -3.48
C GLU A 48 -8.99 5.15 -3.62
N ALA A 49 -9.34 4.43 -2.54
CA ALA A 49 -10.44 3.47 -2.54
C ALA A 49 -11.84 4.13 -2.61
N SER A 50 -11.93 5.44 -2.30
CA SER A 50 -13.19 6.20 -2.36
C SER A 50 -13.44 6.88 -3.71
N ARG A 51 -12.54 6.71 -4.68
CA ARG A 51 -12.69 7.20 -6.07
C ARG A 51 -13.40 6.18 -6.95
#